data_AF-A0A8J3MR28-F1
#
_entry.id   AF-A0A8J3MR28-F1
#
_cell.length_a   1.000
_cell.length_b   1.000
_cell.length_c   1.000
_cell.angle_alpha   90.00
_cell.angle_beta   90.00
_cell.angle_gamma   90.00
#
_symmetry.space_group_name_H-M   'P 1'
#
loop_
_entity.id
_entity.type
_entity.pdbx_description
1 polymer ?
#
loop_
_entity_poly.entity_id
_entity_poly.type
_entity_poly.pdbx_seq_one_letter_code
_entity_poly.pdbx_strand_id
1 'polypeptide(L)' 'MGFGGGDHYCVGAPLARLEVVATLKAFARRLEAPRLVSDPPSYRKNAALSGPEHLLVAFERLND' A
#
# COMPACT_ATOMS: atom_id res chain seq x y z
N MET A 1 -5.22 -8.22 12.36
CA MET A 1 -6.05 -9.13 11.53
C MET A 1 -6.38 -8.41 10.22
N GLY A 2 -5.78 -8.79 9.09
CA GLY A 2 -5.96 -8.05 7.81
C GLY A 2 -7.01 -8.60 6.85
N PHE A 3 -7.48 -9.84 7.08
CA PHE A 3 -8.37 -10.57 6.14
C PHE A 3 -9.50 -11.32 6.86
N GLY A 4 -9.84 -10.94 8.09
CA GLY A 4 -10.81 -11.68 8.91
C GLY A 4 -10.32 -13.10 9.28
N GLY A 5 -11.26 -14.01 9.56
CA GLY A 5 -11.01 -15.39 9.94
C GLY A 5 -12.29 -16.23 10.00
N GLY A 6 -12.15 -17.56 10.15
CA GLY A 6 -13.26 -18.50 10.15
C GLY A 6 -14.03 -18.51 8.82
N ASP A 7 -15.34 -18.69 8.88
CA ASP A 7 -16.23 -18.73 7.71
C ASP A 7 -16.25 -17.41 6.92
N HIS A 8 -15.79 -16.31 7.53
CA HIS A 8 -15.67 -14.99 6.91
C HIS A 8 -14.23 -14.63 6.54
N TYR A 9 -13.35 -15.62 6.35
CA TYR A 9 -12.04 -15.35 5.77
C TYR A 9 -12.19 -14.71 4.40
N CYS A 10 -11.47 -13.62 4.17
CA CYS A 10 -11.59 -12.85 2.94
C CYS A 10 -11.26 -13.72 1.72
N VAL A 11 -12.26 -13.94 0.88
CA VAL A 11 -12.14 -14.69 -0.39
C VAL A 11 -11.09 -14.08 -1.31
N GLY A 12 -10.89 -12.76 -1.25
CA GLY A 12 -9.90 -12.02 -2.04
C GLY A 12 -8.48 -12.04 -1.45
N ALA A 13 -8.24 -12.63 -0.28
CA ALA A 13 -6.94 -12.57 0.39
C ALA A 13 -5.77 -13.12 -0.45
N PRO A 14 -5.92 -14.17 -1.27
CA PRO A 14 -4.85 -14.60 -2.18
C PRO A 14 -4.52 -13.56 -3.26
N LEU A 15 -5.55 -12.99 -3.88
CA LEU A 15 -5.38 -11.96 -4.92
C LEU A 15 -4.74 -10.69 -4.36
N ALA A 16 -5.26 -10.19 -3.23
CA ALA A 16 -4.72 -9.00 -2.58
C ALA A 16 -3.22 -9.14 -2.24
N ARG A 17 -2.79 -10.35 -1.83
CA ARG A 17 -1.36 -10.63 -1.59
C ARG A 17 -0.55 -10.56 -2.88
N LEU A 18 -1.03 -11.16 -3.96
CA LEU A 18 -0.35 -11.14 -5.26
C LEU A 18 -0.23 -9.70 -5.79
N GLU A 19 -1.30 -8.92 -5.72
CA GLU A 19 -1.32 -7.52 -6.15
C GLU A 19 -0.34 -6.66 -5.35
N VAL A 20 -0.33 -6.79 -4.03
CA VAL A 20 0.60 -6.04 -3.17
C VAL A 20 2.05 -6.41 -3.49
N VAL A 21 2.35 -7.71 -3.59
CA VAL A 21 3.72 -8.15 -3.91
C VAL A 21 4.15 -7.66 -5.29
N ALA A 22 3.29 -7.77 -6.31
CA ALA A 22 3.61 -7.30 -7.66
C ALA A 22 3.82 -5.78 -7.69
N THR A 23 2.93 -5.03 -7.03
CA THR A 23 2.96 -3.56 -6.98
C THR A 23 4.19 -3.06 -6.24
N LEU A 24 4.48 -3.57 -5.04
CA LEU A 24 5.64 -3.15 -4.26
C LEU A 24 6.95 -3.51 -4.96
N LYS A 25 7.02 -4.66 -5.63
CA LYS A 25 8.17 -5.05 -6.44
C LYS A 25 8.37 -4.11 -7.63
N ALA A 26 7.32 -3.75 -8.34
CA ALA A 26 7.40 -2.79 -9.44
C ALA A 26 7.81 -1.41 -8.95
N PHE A 27 7.19 -0.92 -7.86
CA PHE A 27 7.52 0.34 -7.22
C PHE A 27 9.00 0.42 -6.82
N ALA A 28 9.51 -0.60 -6.12
CA ALA A 28 10.90 -0.63 -5.64
C ALA A 28 11.94 -0.72 -6.77
N ARG A 29 11.60 -1.32 -7.92
CA ARG A 29 12.49 -1.37 -9.08
C ARG A 29 12.48 -0.08 -9.90
N ARG A 30 11.31 0.56 -10.00
CA ARG A 30 11.10 1.67 -10.94
C ARG A 30 11.36 3.03 -10.32
N LEU A 31 11.17 3.22 -9.02
CA LEU A 31 11.41 4.52 -8.38
C LEU A 31 12.79 4.59 -7.76
N GLU A 32 13.54 5.64 -8.13
CA GLU A 32 14.80 5.97 -7.51
C GLU A 32 14.62 6.98 -6.38
N ALA A 33 15.24 6.70 -5.23
CA ALA A 33 15.18 7.51 -4.02
C ALA A 33 13.75 7.98 -3.63
N PRO A 34 12.75 7.06 -3.55
CA PRO A 34 11.40 7.43 -3.14
C PRO A 34 11.37 7.87 -1.68
N ARG A 35 10.68 8.98 -1.40
CA ARG A 35 10.50 9.56 -0.06
C ARG A 35 9.08 10.09 0.12
N LEU A 36 8.58 10.06 1.35
CA LEU A 36 7.30 10.66 1.67
C LEU A 36 7.40 12.18 1.62
N VAL A 37 6.43 12.84 0.98
CA VAL A 37 6.33 14.30 1.00
C VAL A 37 5.94 14.80 2.40
N SER A 38 5.18 14.00 3.14
CA SER A 38 4.79 14.26 4.53
C SER A 38 4.92 12.96 5.32
N ASP A 39 5.67 13.02 6.43
CA ASP A 39 5.90 11.87 7.31
C ASP A 39 5.68 12.29 8.79
N PRO A 40 4.62 11.78 9.46
CA PRO A 40 3.65 10.83 8.96
C PRO A 40 2.64 11.48 7.98
N PRO A 41 2.11 10.72 6.99
CA PRO A 41 1.02 11.21 6.16
C PRO A 41 -0.27 11.33 6.98
N SER A 42 -1.25 12.10 6.50
CA SER A 42 -2.57 12.15 7.15
C SER A 42 -3.28 10.80 7.03
N TYR A 43 -3.88 10.31 8.12
CA TYR A 43 -4.63 9.05 8.14
C TYR A 43 -6.14 9.30 8.15
N ARG A 44 -6.87 8.42 7.47
CA ARG A 44 -8.33 8.42 7.51
C ARG A 44 -8.81 8.22 8.94
N LYS A 45 -9.77 9.05 9.36
CA LYS A 45 -10.52 8.86 10.61
C LYS A 45 -11.67 7.87 10.40
N ASN A 46 -11.34 6.63 10.03
CA ASN A 46 -12.31 5.58 9.75
C ASN A 46 -11.93 4.28 10.48
N ALA A 47 -12.84 3.76 11.30
CA ALA A 47 -12.62 2.54 12.08
C ALA A 47 -12.73 1.25 11.26
N ALA A 48 -13.48 1.27 10.16
CA ALA A 48 -13.66 0.11 9.28
C ALA A 48 -12.51 -0.06 8.28
N LEU A 49 -11.84 1.03 7.88
CA LEU A 49 -10.71 1.00 6.94
C LEU A 49 -9.59 1.95 7.39
N SER A 50 -8.44 1.37 7.72
CA SER A 50 -7.24 2.13 8.09
C SER A 50 -6.37 2.44 6.88
N GLY A 51 -5.69 3.59 6.91
CA GLY A 51 -4.64 3.93 5.97
C GLY A 51 -4.51 5.43 5.71
N PRO A 52 -3.43 5.86 5.03
CA PRO A 52 -3.23 7.25 4.65
C PRO A 52 -4.36 7.74 3.76
N GLU A 53 -4.91 8.91 4.05
CA GLU A 53 -5.88 9.60 3.19
C GLU A 53 -5.26 9.90 1.82
N HIS A 54 -4.05 10.44 1.86
CA HIS A 54 -3.16 10.58 0.71
C HIS A 54 -1.77 10.06 1.07
N LEU A 55 -1.10 9.42 0.13
CA LEU A 55 0.30 9.01 0.26
C LEU A 55 1.09 9.60 -0.91
N LEU A 56 1.48 10.87 -0.76
CA LEU A 56 2.29 11.57 -1.75
C LEU A 56 3.75 11.14 -1.62
N VAL A 57 4.31 10.62 -2.70
CA VAL A 57 5.69 10.15 -2.78
C VAL A 57 6.45 11.02 -3.78
N ALA A 58 7.54 11.64 -3.32
CA ALA A 58 8.53 12.25 -4.18
C ALA A 58 9.60 11.22 -4.53
N PHE A 59 10.12 11.27 -5.75
CA PHE A 59 11.19 10.40 -6.23
C PHE A 59 12.06 11.19 -7.21
N GLU A 60 13.31 10.76 -7.40
CA GLU A 60 14.24 11.47 -8.28
C GLU A 60 14.04 11.09 -9.74
N ARG A 61 13.75 9.82 -10.00
CA ARG A 61 13.57 9.29 -11.36
C ARG A 61 12.64 8.07 -11.39
N LEU A 62 11.94 7.92 -12.51
CA LEU A 62 11.19 6.73 -12.88
C LEU A 62 11.97 5.95 -13.94
N ASN A 63 12.27 4.69 -13.65
CA ASN A 63 12.88 3.73 -14.56
C ASN A 63 11.79 2.86 -15.20
N ASP A 64 12.05 2.43 -16.44
CA ASP A 64 11.18 1.50 -17.18
C ASP A 64 11.57 0.04 -17.00
#